data_AF-A0A1H2CFV8-F1
#
_entry.id   AF-A0A1H2CFV8-F1
#
_cell.length_a   1.000
_cell.length_b   1.000
_cell.length_c   1.000
_cell.angle_alpha   90.00
_cell.angle_beta   90.00
_cell.angle_gamma   90.00
#
_symmetry.space_group_name_H-M   'P 1'
#
loop_
_entity.id
_entity.type
_entity.pdbx_description
1 polymer ?
#
loop_
_entity_poly.entity_id
_entity_poly.type
_entity_poly.pdbx_seq_one_letter_code
_entity_poly.pdbx_strand_id
1 'polypeptide(L)'
;MTVVEQSRPSAPVFLEPAVEDKPAIFRFPAPDDPAPGDAQILIIAAYGTALGICGMAAGLYSVVAVFGGAPGWYLPALAGLTMASVGPVVAAFLALHRRALPWLLLLAAAPPMAANLWVAFSH
;
A
#
# COMPACT_ATOMS: atom_id res chain seq x y z
N MET A 1 -47.98 4.15 56.40
CA MET A 1 -46.99 4.78 55.49
C MET A 1 -45.69 4.01 55.66
N THR A 2 -45.39 3.07 54.76
CA THR A 2 -44.16 2.25 54.82
C THR A 2 -43.32 2.58 53.60
N VAL A 3 -42.13 3.14 53.83
CA VAL A 3 -41.13 3.43 52.80
C VAL A 3 -40.43 2.11 52.47
N VAL A 4 -40.49 1.70 51.20
CA VAL A 4 -39.74 0.55 50.68
C VAL A 4 -38.38 1.06 50.21
N GLU A 5 -37.33 0.69 50.92
CA GLU A 5 -35.95 1.00 50.56
C GLU A 5 -35.50 0.08 49.41
N GLN A 6 -35.48 0.60 48.18
CA GLN A 6 -35.00 -0.13 47.01
C GLN A 6 -33.47 -0.24 47.07
N SER A 7 -32.99 -1.40 47.54
CA SER A 7 -31.58 -1.78 47.44
C SER A 7 -31.19 -1.93 45.95
N ARG A 8 -30.36 -1.02 45.44
CA ARG A 8 -29.80 -1.11 44.08
C ARG A 8 -28.79 -2.26 44.02
N PRO A 9 -28.92 -3.24 43.11
CA PRO A 9 -27.86 -4.23 42.91
C PRO A 9 -26.63 -3.52 42.33
N SER A 10 -25.48 -3.71 42.97
CA SER A 10 -24.17 -3.28 42.48
C SER A 10 -23.91 -3.93 41.12
N ALA A 11 -23.75 -3.11 40.08
CA ALA A 11 -23.42 -3.60 38.75
C ALA A 11 -22.09 -4.39 38.80
N PRO A 12 -21.99 -5.54 38.12
CA PRO A 12 -20.74 -6.27 38.05
C PRO A 12 -19.69 -5.41 37.34
N VAL A 13 -18.56 -5.17 38.01
CA VAL A 13 -17.38 -4.54 37.41
C VAL A 13 -16.78 -5.56 36.43
N PHE A 14 -17.11 -5.41 35.16
CA PHE A 14 -16.39 -6.11 34.10
C PHE A 14 -14.99 -5.50 34.02
N LEU A 15 -13.99 -6.23 34.51
CA LEU A 15 -12.59 -5.98 34.19
C LEU A 15 -12.41 -6.31 32.70
N GLU A 16 -12.54 -5.30 31.84
CA GLU A 16 -12.09 -5.42 30.45
C GLU A 16 -10.61 -5.84 30.49
N PRO A 17 -10.23 -6.99 29.90
CA PRO A 17 -8.82 -7.33 29.79
C PRO A 17 -8.15 -6.18 29.05
N ALA A 18 -7.11 -5.59 29.64
CA ALA A 18 -6.29 -4.61 28.97
C ALA A 18 -5.69 -5.29 27.73
N VAL A 19 -6.37 -5.14 26.59
CA VAL A 19 -5.86 -5.55 25.30
C VAL A 19 -4.62 -4.69 25.11
N GLU A 20 -3.46 -5.32 25.22
CA GLU A 20 -2.18 -4.68 24.99
C GLU A 20 -2.24 -4.03 23.61
N ASP A 21 -2.25 -2.70 23.60
CA ASP A 21 -2.50 -1.86 22.42
C ASP A 21 -1.26 -1.92 21.53
N LYS A 22 -1.07 -3.05 20.85
CA LYS A 22 -0.04 -3.20 19.83
C LYS A 22 -0.35 -2.17 18.76
N PRO A 23 0.57 -1.23 18.47
CA PRO A 23 0.29 -0.17 17.52
C PRO A 23 -0.02 -0.82 16.18
N ALA A 24 -1.29 -0.75 15.76
CA ALA A 24 -1.74 -1.29 14.50
C ALA A 24 -0.86 -0.71 13.37
N ILE A 25 -0.32 -1.59 12.52
CA ILE A 25 0.52 -1.17 11.40
C ILE A 25 -0.26 -0.24 10.46
N PHE A 26 -1.56 -0.49 10.29
CA PHE A 26 -2.53 0.39 9.63
C PHE A 26 -3.58 0.86 10.63
N ARG A 27 -3.48 2.12 11.06
CA ARG A 27 -4.46 2.81 11.91
C ARG A 27 -5.17 3.87 11.04
N PHE A 28 -6.47 4.01 11.20
CA PHE A 28 -7.21 5.13 10.60
C PHE A 28 -6.77 6.45 11.25
N PRO A 29 -6.71 7.56 10.49
CA PRO A 29 -6.24 8.84 11.02
C PRO A 29 -7.06 9.23 12.26
N ALA A 30 -6.38 9.51 13.37
CA ALA A 30 -7.01 10.14 14.51
C ALA A 30 -7.17 11.65 14.23
N PRO A 31 -8.12 12.34 14.86
CA PRO A 31 -8.31 13.79 14.67
C PRO A 31 -7.06 14.64 14.92
N ASP A 32 -6.13 14.15 15.75
CA ASP A 32 -4.88 14.83 16.12
C ASP A 32 -3.68 14.42 15.25
N ASP A 33 -3.85 13.52 14.28
CA ASP A 33 -2.75 13.15 13.39
C ASP A 33 -2.45 14.31 12.42
N PRO A 34 -1.16 14.69 12.24
CA PRO A 34 -0.81 15.76 11.32
C PRO A 34 -1.25 15.41 9.91
N ALA A 35 -1.97 16.35 9.27
CA ALA A 35 -2.41 16.18 7.90
C ALA A 35 -1.18 15.94 6.99
N PRO A 36 -1.25 14.97 6.07
CA PRO A 36 -0.19 14.77 5.09
C PRO A 36 -0.06 16.00 4.20
N GLY A 37 1.17 16.46 3.98
CA GLY A 37 1.41 17.65 3.17
C GLY A 37 1.09 17.42 1.69
N ASP A 38 0.46 18.40 1.04
CA ASP A 38 0.08 18.33 -0.38
C ASP A 38 1.25 17.96 -1.29
N ALA A 39 2.44 18.49 -0.99
CA ALA A 39 3.66 18.17 -1.74
C ALA A 39 4.04 16.67 -1.66
N GLN A 40 3.82 16.02 -0.51
CA GLN A 40 4.10 14.59 -0.35
C GLN A 40 3.14 13.76 -1.21
N ILE A 41 1.86 14.11 -1.23
CA ILE A 41 0.85 13.44 -2.07
C ILE A 41 1.22 13.60 -3.54
N LEU A 42 1.58 14.81 -3.97
CA LEU A 42 1.99 15.10 -5.34
C LEU A 42 3.23 14.28 -5.75
N ILE A 43 4.23 14.16 -4.88
CA ILE A 43 5.45 13.39 -5.17
C ILE A 43 5.12 11.90 -5.31
N ILE A 44 4.32 11.33 -4.40
CA ILE A 44 3.93 9.92 -4.47
C ILE A 44 3.12 9.65 -5.74
N ALA A 45 2.19 10.55 -6.09
CA ALA A 45 1.40 10.46 -7.31
C ALA A 45 2.26 10.58 -8.58
N ALA A 46 3.20 11.53 -8.63
CA ALA A 46 4.13 11.69 -9.74
C ALA A 46 5.01 10.44 -9.90
N TYR A 47 5.52 9.90 -8.80
CA TYR A 47 6.34 8.69 -8.81
C TYR A 47 5.54 7.48 -9.29
N GLY A 48 4.32 7.28 -8.76
CA GLY A 48 3.41 6.22 -9.20
C GLY A 48 3.05 6.35 -10.68
N THR A 49 2.85 7.58 -11.17
CA THR A 49 2.59 7.86 -12.59
C THR A 49 3.79 7.49 -13.46
N ALA A 50 5.00 7.86 -13.06
CA ALA A 50 6.21 7.50 -13.79
C ALA A 50 6.37 5.97 -13.91
N LEU A 51 6.19 5.23 -12.81
CA LEU A 51 6.20 3.77 -12.84
C LEU A 51 5.06 3.20 -13.69
N GLY A 52 3.86 3.78 -13.62
CA GLY A 52 2.72 3.38 -14.47
C GLY A 52 3.01 3.53 -15.95
N ILE A 53 3.64 4.64 -16.36
CA ILE A 53 4.08 4.87 -17.75
C ILE A 53 5.13 3.83 -18.16
N CYS A 54 6.11 3.54 -17.31
CA CYS A 54 7.10 2.50 -17.58
C CYS A 54 6.45 1.12 -17.77
N GLY A 55 5.50 0.74 -16.91
CA GLY A 55 4.74 -0.49 -17.02
C GLY A 55 3.89 -0.55 -18.29
N MET A 56 3.25 0.56 -18.67
CA MET A 56 2.50 0.67 -19.93
C MET A 56 3.43 0.51 -21.14
N ALA A 57 4.59 1.16 -21.16
CA ALA A 57 5.56 1.04 -22.24
C ALA A 57 6.07 -0.40 -22.39
N ALA A 58 6.43 -1.06 -21.28
CA ALA A 58 6.82 -2.47 -21.26
C ALA A 58 5.69 -3.38 -21.74
N GLY A 59 4.45 -3.12 -21.32
CA GLY A 59 3.27 -3.85 -21.76
C GLY A 59 3.03 -3.71 -23.28
N LEU A 60 3.10 -2.49 -23.81
CA LEU A 60 2.93 -2.25 -25.24
C LEU A 60 4.04 -2.92 -26.05
N TYR A 61 5.28 -2.83 -25.58
CA TYR A 61 6.42 -3.53 -26.18
C TYR A 61 6.20 -5.06 -26.18
N SER A 62 5.64 -5.59 -25.10
CA SER A 62 5.41 -7.04 -24.99
C SER A 62 4.44 -7.60 -26.02
N VAL A 63 3.43 -6.82 -26.40
CA VAL A 63 2.50 -7.18 -27.48
C VAL A 63 3.27 -7.35 -28.79
N VAL A 64 4.18 -6.42 -29.11
CA VAL A 64 5.02 -6.51 -30.31
C VAL A 64 5.93 -7.74 -30.25
N ALA A 65 6.57 -7.99 -29.10
CA ALA A 65 7.46 -9.12 -28.91
C ALA A 65 6.76 -10.48 -29.07
N VAL A 66 5.49 -10.61 -28.64
CA VAL A 66 4.70 -11.83 -28.80
C VAL A 66 4.45 -12.15 -30.27
N PHE A 67 4.17 -11.14 -31.10
CA PHE A 67 4.08 -11.35 -32.56
C PHE A 67 5.43 -11.70 -33.20
N GLY A 68 6.54 -11.33 -32.56
CA GLY A 68 7.90 -11.73 -32.95
C GLY A 68 8.31 -13.13 -32.51
N GLY A 69 7.45 -13.89 -31.82
CA GLY A 69 7.75 -15.24 -31.36
C GLY A 69 8.34 -15.31 -29.94
N ALA A 70 8.09 -14.30 -29.11
CA ALA A 70 8.55 -14.31 -27.72
C ALA A 70 8.05 -15.55 -26.94
N PRO A 71 8.84 -16.04 -25.96
CA PRO A 71 8.47 -17.21 -25.17
C PRO A 71 7.18 -17.03 -24.38
N GLY A 72 6.41 -18.10 -24.17
CA GLY A 72 5.14 -18.04 -23.42
C GLY A 72 5.24 -17.57 -21.96
N TRP A 73 6.44 -17.61 -21.36
CA TRP A 73 6.68 -17.11 -19.99
C TRP A 73 6.87 -15.58 -19.95
N TYR A 74 7.11 -14.94 -21.09
CA TYR A 74 7.48 -13.54 -21.18
C TYR A 74 6.36 -12.60 -20.68
N LEU A 75 5.15 -12.78 -21.18
CA LEU A 75 3.97 -12.01 -20.75
C LEU A 75 3.69 -12.13 -19.23
N PRO A 76 3.56 -13.35 -18.65
CA PRO A 76 3.29 -13.46 -17.22
C PRO A 76 4.45 -12.93 -16.36
N ALA A 77 5.71 -13.03 -16.82
CA ALA A 77 6.84 -12.45 -16.10
C ALA A 77 6.78 -10.92 -16.06
N LEU A 78 6.53 -10.26 -17.20
CA LEU A 78 6.40 -8.81 -17.25
C LEU A 78 5.19 -8.32 -16.44
N ALA A 79 4.07 -9.03 -16.52
CA ALA A 79 2.89 -8.72 -15.71
C ALA A 79 3.19 -8.84 -14.21
N GLY A 80 3.87 -9.93 -13.81
CA GLY A 80 4.27 -10.16 -12.42
C GLY A 80 5.19 -9.08 -11.87
N LEU A 81 6.22 -8.69 -12.62
CA LEU A 81 7.15 -7.62 -12.25
C LEU A 81 6.44 -6.26 -12.16
N THR A 82 5.55 -5.97 -13.11
CA THR A 82 4.74 -4.74 -13.08
C THR A 82 3.87 -4.70 -11.82
N MET A 83 3.15 -5.79 -11.50
CA MET A 83 2.33 -5.88 -10.30
C MET A 83 3.15 -5.78 -9.01
N ALA A 84 4.33 -6.41 -8.97
CA ALA A 84 5.26 -6.33 -7.85
C ALA A 84 5.78 -4.90 -7.62
N SER A 85 5.83 -4.07 -8.65
CA SER A 85 6.16 -2.64 -8.56
C SER A 85 4.97 -1.79 -8.10
N VAL A 86 3.76 -2.05 -8.60
CA VAL A 86 2.55 -1.29 -8.27
C VAL A 86 2.13 -1.50 -6.81
N GLY A 87 2.25 -2.72 -6.28
CA GLY A 87 1.85 -3.05 -4.91
C GLY A 87 2.44 -2.10 -3.84
N PRO A 88 3.76 -1.89 -3.79
CA PRO A 88 4.39 -0.93 -2.88
C PRO A 88 3.93 0.51 -3.09
N VAL A 89 3.63 0.96 -4.32
CA VAL A 89 3.07 2.30 -4.57
C VAL A 89 1.70 2.46 -3.92
N VAL A 90 0.82 1.47 -4.06
CA VAL A 90 -0.49 1.45 -3.38
C VAL A 90 -0.30 1.47 -1.87
N ALA A 91 0.62 0.66 -1.35
CA ALA A 91 0.95 0.66 0.08
C ALA A 91 1.49 2.01 0.56
N ALA A 92 2.24 2.74 -0.28
CA ALA A 92 2.76 4.08 0.06
C ALA A 92 1.62 5.10 0.24
N PHE A 93 0.57 5.02 -0.58
CA PHE A 93 -0.64 5.83 -0.38
C PHE A 93 -1.38 5.45 0.91
N LEU A 94 -1.46 4.16 1.25
CA LEU A 94 -2.07 3.71 2.51
C LEU A 94 -1.25 4.14 3.74
N ALA A 95 0.07 4.22 3.60
CA ALA A 95 1.00 4.60 4.66
C ALA A 95 1.30 6.12 4.71
N LEU A 96 0.51 6.97 4.04
CA LEU A 96 0.80 8.39 3.85
C LEU A 96 1.01 9.17 5.17
N HIS A 97 0.33 8.76 6.24
CA HIS A 97 0.42 9.35 7.58
C HIS A 97 1.70 8.97 8.33
N ARG A 98 2.47 8.00 7.83
CA ARG A 98 3.76 7.58 8.41
C ARG A 98 4.89 8.37 7.78
N ARG A 99 5.84 8.84 8.59
CA ARG A 99 6.92 9.73 8.13
C ARG A 99 7.92 9.07 7.18
N ALA A 100 8.27 7.80 7.39
CA ALA A 100 9.34 7.11 6.65
C ALA A 100 8.84 5.94 5.76
N LEU A 101 7.76 5.28 6.15
CA LEU A 101 7.20 4.13 5.43
C LEU A 101 6.90 4.39 3.93
N PRO A 102 6.23 5.49 3.52
CA PRO A 102 5.93 5.70 2.11
C PRO A 102 7.20 5.75 1.27
N TRP A 103 8.26 6.37 1.76
CA TRP A 103 9.54 6.46 1.05
C TRP A 103 10.23 5.12 0.86
N LEU A 104 10.22 4.25 1.89
CA LEU A 104 10.75 2.89 1.77
C LEU A 104 9.96 2.07 0.75
N LEU A 105 8.64 2.25 0.70
CA LEU A 105 7.78 1.56 -0.24
C LEU A 105 7.98 2.06 -1.68
N LEU A 106 8.17 3.36 -1.89
CA LEU A 106 8.54 3.90 -3.20
C LEU A 106 9.90 3.37 -3.67
N LEU A 107 10.90 3.33 -2.78
CA LEU A 107 12.20 2.74 -3.10
C LEU A 107 12.10 1.24 -3.43
N ALA A 108 11.22 0.50 -2.74
CA ALA A 108 10.98 -0.91 -3.02
C ALA A 108 10.23 -1.14 -4.35
N ALA A 109 9.47 -0.16 -4.85
CA ALA A 109 8.76 -0.25 -6.12
C ALA A 109 9.68 -0.17 -7.34
N ALA A 110 10.83 0.51 -7.22
CA ALA A 110 11.73 0.75 -8.34
C ALA A 110 12.43 -0.53 -8.88
N PRO A 111 13.03 -1.39 -8.03
CA PRO A 111 13.73 -2.59 -8.48
C PRO A 111 12.89 -3.54 -9.35
N PRO A 112 11.64 -3.91 -9.00
CA PRO A 112 10.84 -4.77 -9.86
C PRO A 112 10.52 -4.11 -11.21
N MET A 113 10.31 -2.78 -11.25
CA MET A 113 10.11 -2.08 -12.53
C MET A 113 11.40 -2.01 -13.36
N ALA A 114 12.55 -1.78 -12.73
CA ALA A 114 13.84 -1.78 -13.42
C ALA A 114 14.14 -3.15 -14.05
N ALA A 115 13.87 -4.23 -13.30
CA ALA A 115 13.94 -5.59 -13.82
C ALA A 115 12.96 -5.81 -14.98
N ASN A 116 11.73 -5.28 -14.88
CA ASN A 116 10.73 -5.35 -15.94
C ASN A 116 11.22 -4.73 -17.25
N LEU A 117 11.76 -3.51 -17.17
CA LEU A 117 12.31 -2.80 -18.33
C LEU A 117 13.54 -3.52 -18.90
N TRP A 118 14.41 -4.06 -18.04
CA TRP A 118 15.55 -4.85 -18.48
C TRP A 118 15.12 -6.08 -19.26
N VAL A 119 14.17 -6.85 -18.74
CA VAL A 119 13.61 -8.02 -19.44
C VAL A 119 12.98 -7.57 -20.75
N ALA A 120 12.22 -6.48 -20.74
CA ALA A 120 11.56 -5.96 -21.94
C ALA A 120 12.56 -5.60 -23.05
N PHE A 121 13.66 -4.91 -22.76
CA PHE A 121 14.62 -4.47 -23.78
C PHE A 121 15.74 -5.47 -24.11
N SER A 122 15.79 -6.61 -23.41
CA SER A 122 16.81 -7.65 -23.64
C SER A 122 16.32 -8.78 -24.56
N HIS A 123 15.05 -8.76 -24.97
CA HIS A 123 14.42 -9.69 -25.93
C HIS A 123 14.13 -8.98 -27.25
#